data_AF-A0A3S4FEA2-F1
#
_entry.id   AF-A0A3S4FEA2-F1
#
_cell.length_a   1.000
_cell.length_b   1.000
_cell.length_c   1.000
_cell.angle_alpha   90.00
_cell.angle_beta   90.00
_cell.angle_gamma   90.00
#
_symmetry.space_group_name_H-M   'P 1'
#
loop_
_entity.id
_entity.type
_entity.pdbx_description
1 polymer ?
#
loop_
_entity_poly.entity_id
_entity_poly.type
_entity_poly.pdbx_seq_one_letter_code
_entity_poly.pdbx_strand_id
1 'polypeptide(L)'
;MRLLNRLNQYQRLWQPSAGETQHVTVSELAERCFCSERHLRTLLRQAQQAGWLRWEAQSGRGKRGRLQFLVTPESLRTAMMEQALEKGQQLNVLELAQLAPGELRAMLQPFMGGQWQNDTPTLRIPYYRPLDPLQPGFLPGRAEQHLAGQVFSGLTRFDRDSQYPCGDLAHHWEVSADGLRWDFYIRSTLHWHNGDTVDTAQLHERLERLLTLPALSKLFISVARIEVTHPQCLTFSPSPT
;
A
#
# COMPACT_ATOMS: atom_id res chain seq x y z
N MET A 1 12.49 -6.09 -9.31
CA MET A 1 13.74 -6.68 -9.88
C MET A 1 13.65 -8.10 -10.47
N ARG A 2 13.34 -9.18 -9.72
CA ARG A 2 13.46 -10.58 -10.24
C ARG A 2 12.49 -10.93 -11.39
N LEU A 3 11.27 -10.37 -11.35
CA LEU A 3 10.24 -10.63 -12.37
C LEU A 3 10.54 -9.92 -13.68
N LEU A 4 10.92 -8.63 -13.63
CA LEU A 4 11.29 -7.86 -14.82
C LEU A 4 12.47 -8.50 -15.57
N ASN A 5 13.50 -8.96 -14.85
CA ASN A 5 14.64 -9.63 -15.47
C ASN A 5 14.25 -10.93 -16.18
N ARG A 6 13.31 -11.70 -15.61
CA ARG A 6 12.76 -12.90 -16.27
C ARG A 6 11.99 -12.56 -17.55
N LEU A 7 11.15 -11.52 -17.51
CA LEU A 7 10.40 -11.06 -18.68
C LEU A 7 11.35 -10.58 -19.79
N ASN A 8 12.37 -9.78 -19.43
CA ASN A 8 13.38 -9.29 -20.37
C ASN A 8 14.18 -10.43 -21.00
N GLN A 9 14.58 -11.44 -20.21
CA GLN A 9 15.27 -12.62 -20.74
C GLN A 9 14.38 -13.43 -21.69
N TYR A 10 13.10 -13.61 -21.34
CA TYR A 10 12.13 -14.27 -22.21
C TYR A 10 11.95 -13.51 -23.54
N GLN A 11 11.81 -12.18 -23.48
CA GLN A 11 11.64 -11.34 -24.65
C GLN A 11 12.87 -11.39 -25.58
N ARG A 12 14.09 -11.47 -25.04
CA ARG A 12 15.32 -11.66 -25.82
C ARG A 12 15.38 -13.00 -26.54
N LEU A 13 14.82 -14.07 -25.95
CA LEU A 13 14.70 -15.36 -26.61
C LEU A 13 13.68 -15.32 -27.75
N TRP A 14 12.57 -14.59 -27.55
CA TRP A 14 11.44 -14.53 -28.46
C TRP A 14 11.68 -13.64 -29.69
N GLN A 15 12.33 -12.48 -29.51
CA GLN A 15 12.51 -11.46 -30.56
C GLN A 15 13.06 -11.98 -31.90
N PRO A 16 14.12 -12.81 -31.93
CA PRO A 16 14.74 -13.24 -33.19
C PRO A 16 13.84 -14.04 -34.12
N SER A 17 12.79 -14.69 -33.60
CA SER A 17 11.85 -15.48 -34.41
C SER A 17 10.43 -14.95 -34.39
N ALA A 18 10.16 -13.87 -33.66
CA ALA A 18 8.81 -13.38 -33.42
C ALA A 18 7.81 -14.49 -33.02
N GLY A 19 8.27 -15.46 -32.24
CA GLY A 19 7.46 -16.60 -31.78
C GLY A 19 7.50 -17.85 -32.65
N GLU A 20 8.12 -17.82 -33.84
CA GLU A 20 8.32 -19.03 -34.64
C GLU A 20 9.25 -20.03 -33.96
N THR A 21 9.11 -21.32 -34.31
CA THR A 21 9.96 -22.39 -33.78
C THR A 21 11.40 -22.19 -34.22
N GLN A 22 12.34 -22.23 -33.28
CA GLN A 22 13.76 -22.06 -33.54
C GLN A 22 14.53 -23.37 -33.37
N HIS A 23 15.54 -23.58 -34.21
CA HIS A 23 16.56 -24.61 -34.03
C HIS A 23 17.88 -23.95 -33.64
N VAL A 24 18.22 -24.00 -32.35
CA VAL A 24 19.32 -23.23 -31.75
C VAL A 24 20.08 -24.04 -30.71
N THR A 25 21.30 -23.64 -30.39
CA THR A 25 22.11 -24.24 -29.32
C THR A 25 21.96 -23.47 -28.01
N VAL A 26 22.31 -24.11 -26.89
CA VAL A 26 22.34 -23.44 -25.57
C VAL A 26 23.35 -22.30 -25.55
N SER A 27 24.49 -22.43 -26.24
CA SER A 27 25.49 -21.36 -26.34
C SER A 27 24.93 -20.13 -27.06
N GLU A 28 24.33 -20.31 -28.25
CA GLU A 28 23.71 -19.22 -29.03
C GLU A 28 22.62 -18.47 -28.21
N LEU A 29 21.80 -19.22 -27.47
CA LEU A 29 20.77 -18.63 -26.61
C LEU A 29 21.38 -17.89 -25.40
N ALA A 30 22.51 -18.36 -24.87
CA ALA A 30 23.14 -17.81 -23.68
C ALA A 30 23.82 -16.46 -24.00
N GLU A 31 24.45 -16.37 -25.17
CA GLU A 31 24.98 -15.14 -25.75
C GLU A 31 23.86 -14.10 -25.94
N ARG A 32 22.73 -14.47 -26.55
CA ARG A 32 21.57 -13.57 -26.74
C ARG A 32 21.01 -13.03 -25.41
N CYS A 33 21.05 -13.85 -24.36
CA CYS A 33 20.55 -13.46 -23.05
C CYS A 33 21.60 -12.74 -22.19
N PHE A 34 22.84 -12.61 -22.66
CA PHE A 34 24.00 -12.10 -21.91
C PHE A 34 24.18 -12.84 -20.57
N CYS A 35 24.13 -14.17 -20.60
CA CYS A 35 24.26 -14.99 -19.39
C CYS A 35 25.07 -16.27 -19.65
N SER A 36 25.43 -17.00 -18.59
CA SER A 36 26.14 -18.28 -18.75
C SER A 36 25.22 -19.39 -19.24
N GLU A 37 25.75 -20.38 -19.96
CA GLU A 37 24.97 -21.56 -20.39
C GLU A 37 24.30 -22.29 -19.22
N ARG A 38 24.95 -22.33 -18.05
CA ARG A 38 24.39 -22.90 -16.82
C ARG A 38 23.15 -22.15 -16.36
N HIS A 39 23.20 -20.82 -16.37
CA HIS A 39 22.04 -20.00 -16.01
C HIS A 39 20.92 -20.14 -17.03
N LEU A 40 21.24 -20.13 -18.34
CA LEU A 40 20.24 -20.32 -19.38
C LEU A 40 19.50 -21.65 -19.26
N ARG A 41 20.20 -22.77 -19.02
CA ARG A 41 19.54 -24.07 -18.80
C ARG A 41 18.55 -24.02 -17.66
N THR A 42 18.86 -23.26 -16.60
CA THR A 42 17.97 -23.04 -15.47
C THR A 42 16.74 -22.23 -15.90
N LEU A 43 16.93 -21.17 -16.69
CA LEU A 43 15.84 -20.34 -17.22
C LEU A 43 14.91 -21.12 -18.13
N LEU A 44 15.44 -21.89 -19.09
CA LEU A 44 14.66 -22.73 -19.99
C LEU A 44 13.82 -23.75 -19.21
N ARG A 45 14.42 -24.40 -18.20
CA ARG A 45 13.70 -25.34 -17.33
C ARG A 45 12.57 -24.64 -16.58
N GLN A 46 12.82 -23.49 -15.98
CA GLN A 46 11.81 -22.73 -15.23
C GLN A 46 10.67 -22.24 -16.14
N ALA A 47 11.00 -21.71 -17.32
CA ALA A 47 10.01 -21.26 -18.29
C ALA A 47 9.16 -22.43 -18.83
N GLN A 48 9.76 -23.60 -19.04
CA GLN A 48 9.03 -24.80 -19.43
C GLN A 48 8.12 -25.32 -18.30
N GLN A 49 8.57 -25.31 -17.05
CA GLN A 49 7.75 -25.68 -15.89
C GLN A 49 6.57 -24.71 -15.69
N ALA A 50 6.76 -23.43 -16.03
CA ALA A 50 5.71 -22.42 -16.00
C ALA A 50 4.80 -22.42 -17.26
N GLY A 51 5.06 -23.31 -18.23
CA GLY A 51 4.26 -23.43 -19.44
C GLY A 51 4.48 -22.33 -20.48
N TRP A 52 5.57 -21.56 -20.40
CA TRP A 52 5.82 -20.42 -21.31
C TRP A 52 6.41 -20.85 -22.65
N LEU A 53 7.24 -21.89 -22.63
CA LEU A 53 7.95 -22.41 -23.79
C LEU A 53 8.17 -23.91 -23.67
N ARG A 54 8.52 -24.56 -24.77
CA ARG A 54 8.97 -25.94 -24.85
C ARG A 54 10.37 -25.98 -25.44
N TRP A 55 11.28 -26.67 -24.76
CA TRP A 55 12.68 -26.83 -25.15
C TRP A 55 13.04 -28.32 -25.24
N GLU A 56 13.38 -28.76 -26.45
CA GLU A 56 13.80 -30.13 -26.73
C GLU A 56 15.28 -30.15 -27.10
N ALA A 57 16.13 -30.52 -26.13
CA ALA A 57 17.56 -30.66 -26.35
C ALA A 57 17.87 -31.91 -27.19
N GLN A 58 18.81 -31.79 -28.13
CA GLN A 58 19.36 -32.95 -28.86
C GLN A 58 20.70 -33.39 -28.26
N SER A 59 20.92 -34.70 -28.16
CA SER A 59 22.16 -35.28 -27.65
C SER A 59 23.30 -35.21 -28.66
N GLY A 60 24.36 -34.47 -28.33
CA GLY A 60 25.61 -34.32 -29.08
C GLY A 60 26.22 -32.92 -28.94
N ARG A 61 27.56 -32.79 -28.93
CA ARG A 61 28.22 -31.46 -28.91
C ARG A 61 27.80 -30.66 -30.15
N GLY A 62 27.33 -29.43 -29.96
CA GLY A 62 26.97 -28.52 -31.04
C GLY A 62 25.62 -28.79 -31.73
N LYS A 63 24.83 -29.78 -31.29
CA LYS A 63 23.51 -30.03 -31.88
C LYS A 63 22.48 -28.97 -31.47
N ARG A 64 21.69 -28.53 -32.45
CA ARG A 64 20.63 -27.54 -32.27
C ARG A 64 19.39 -28.22 -31.67
N GLY A 65 18.97 -27.75 -30.50
CA GLY A 65 17.69 -28.11 -29.90
C GLY A 65 16.53 -27.34 -30.53
N ARG A 66 15.31 -27.81 -30.30
CA ARG A 66 14.08 -27.17 -30.78
C ARG A 66 13.48 -26.32 -29.67
N LEU A 67 13.31 -25.02 -29.92
CA LEU A 67 12.67 -24.06 -29.02
C LEU A 67 11.33 -23.63 -29.62
N GLN A 68 10.24 -23.82 -28.88
CA GLN A 68 8.89 -23.39 -29.25
C GLN A 68 8.32 -22.51 -28.14
N PHE A 69 7.75 -21.36 -28.50
CA PHE A 69 7.07 -20.48 -27.55
C PHE A 69 5.59 -20.84 -27.47
N LEU A 70 5.05 -20.88 -26.25
CA LEU A 70 3.64 -21.20 -25.98
C LEU A 70 2.82 -19.95 -25.63
N VAL A 71 3.49 -18.88 -25.18
CA VAL A 71 2.89 -17.59 -24.84
C VAL A 71 3.67 -16.45 -25.48
N THR A 72 3.03 -15.32 -25.73
CA THR A 72 3.72 -14.11 -26.20
C THR A 72 4.30 -13.31 -25.02
N PRO A 73 5.34 -12.49 -25.22
CA PRO A 73 5.85 -11.59 -24.18
C PRO A 73 4.76 -10.68 -23.59
N GLU A 74 3.79 -10.24 -24.40
CA GLU A 74 2.67 -9.41 -23.99
C GLU A 74 1.75 -10.17 -23.02
N SER A 75 1.30 -11.37 -23.39
CA SER A 75 0.45 -12.20 -22.53
C SER A 75 1.15 -12.60 -21.22
N LEU A 76 2.46 -12.89 -21.29
CA LEU A 76 3.27 -13.20 -20.11
C LEU A 76 3.39 -11.98 -19.17
N ARG A 77 3.59 -10.77 -19.71
CA ARG A 77 3.62 -9.53 -18.93
C ARG A 77 2.31 -9.33 -18.18
N THR A 78 1.17 -9.46 -18.87
CA THR A 78 -0.17 -9.31 -18.28
C THR A 78 -0.37 -10.28 -17.12
N ALA A 79 -0.08 -11.57 -17.32
CA ALA A 79 -0.20 -12.59 -16.26
C ALA A 79 0.73 -12.32 -15.06
N MET A 80 1.96 -11.86 -15.30
CA MET A 80 2.90 -11.51 -14.23
C MET A 80 2.45 -10.28 -13.42
N MET A 81 1.81 -9.31 -14.08
CA MET A 81 1.23 -8.14 -13.41
C MET A 81 -0.01 -8.50 -12.60
N GLU A 82 -0.92 -9.31 -13.14
CA GLU A 82 -2.08 -9.86 -12.41
C GLU A 82 -1.64 -10.54 -11.11
N GLN A 83 -0.67 -11.45 -11.21
CA GLN A 83 -0.12 -12.15 -10.06
C GLN A 83 0.57 -11.20 -9.06
N ALA A 84 1.18 -10.10 -9.54
CA ALA A 84 1.79 -9.10 -8.67
C ALA A 84 0.73 -8.24 -7.96
N LEU A 85 -0.36 -7.87 -8.65
CA LEU A 85 -1.49 -7.14 -8.10
C LEU A 85 -2.25 -7.96 -7.05
N GLU A 86 -2.50 -9.24 -7.33
CA GLU A 86 -3.11 -10.18 -6.38
C GLU A 86 -2.29 -10.30 -5.09
N LYS A 87 -0.96 -10.32 -5.21
CA LYS A 87 -0.03 -10.43 -4.08
C LYS A 87 0.32 -9.08 -3.43
N GLY A 88 -0.30 -7.98 -3.84
CA GLY A 88 -0.02 -6.64 -3.31
C GLY A 88 1.37 -6.09 -3.63
N GLN A 89 2.10 -6.69 -4.59
CA GLN A 89 3.46 -6.30 -4.95
C GLN A 89 3.47 -5.15 -5.97
N GLN A 90 2.99 -3.98 -5.55
CA GLN A 90 2.75 -2.79 -6.40
C GLN A 90 3.99 -2.31 -7.18
N LEU A 91 5.18 -2.37 -6.58
CA LEU A 91 6.43 -1.95 -7.22
C LEU A 91 6.80 -2.81 -8.44
N ASN A 92 6.42 -4.09 -8.46
CA ASN A 92 6.64 -4.96 -9.61
C ASN A 92 5.76 -4.57 -10.81
N VAL A 93 4.58 -3.97 -10.57
CA VAL A 93 3.61 -3.61 -11.62
C VAL A 93 4.11 -2.43 -12.46
N LEU A 94 4.67 -1.41 -11.81
CA LEU A 94 5.25 -0.24 -12.48
C LEU A 94 6.54 -0.59 -13.24
N GLU A 95 7.39 -1.45 -12.65
CA GLU A 95 8.58 -1.99 -13.33
C GLU A 95 8.22 -2.84 -14.56
N LEU A 96 7.19 -3.69 -14.44
CA LEU A 96 6.73 -4.57 -15.51
C LEU A 96 6.02 -3.82 -16.64
N ALA A 97 5.49 -2.63 -16.35
CA ALA A 97 4.83 -1.80 -17.35
C ALA A 97 5.78 -1.55 -18.53
N GLN A 98 6.87 -0.80 -18.41
CA GLN A 98 7.64 -0.33 -19.60
C GLN A 98 6.73 0.12 -20.79
N LEU A 99 5.48 0.49 -20.48
CA LEU A 99 4.41 0.77 -21.43
C LEU A 99 4.32 2.29 -21.61
N ALA A 100 3.82 2.72 -22.75
CA ALA A 100 3.39 4.11 -22.87
C ALA A 100 2.32 4.41 -21.79
N PRO A 101 2.29 5.61 -21.18
CA PRO A 101 1.36 5.93 -20.09
C PRO A 101 -0.11 5.61 -20.38
N GLY A 102 -0.53 5.70 -21.65
CA GLY A 102 -1.89 5.34 -22.10
C GLY A 102 -2.19 3.84 -22.00
N GLU A 103 -1.27 2.98 -22.40
CA GLU A 103 -1.44 1.53 -22.34
C GLU A 103 -1.43 1.03 -20.89
N LEU A 104 -0.55 1.60 -20.05
CA LEU A 104 -0.55 1.31 -18.62
C LEU A 104 -1.90 1.65 -17.97
N ARG A 105 -2.48 2.80 -18.33
CA ARG A 105 -3.79 3.21 -17.80
C ARG A 105 -4.91 2.26 -18.23
N ALA A 106 -4.96 1.90 -19.52
CA ALA A 106 -5.96 0.95 -20.04
C ALA A 106 -5.83 -0.43 -19.36
N MET A 107 -4.60 -0.87 -19.10
CA MET A 107 -4.34 -2.15 -18.42
C MET A 107 -4.64 -2.12 -16.92
N LEU A 108 -4.44 -0.99 -16.24
CA LEU A 108 -4.74 -0.87 -14.81
C LEU A 108 -6.24 -0.69 -14.55
N GLN A 109 -6.99 -0.15 -15.52
CA GLN A 109 -8.42 0.15 -15.40
C GLN A 109 -9.27 -1.00 -14.82
N PRO A 110 -9.10 -2.28 -15.22
CA PRO A 110 -9.88 -3.38 -14.67
C PRO A 110 -9.61 -3.68 -13.19
N PHE A 111 -8.51 -3.18 -12.62
CA PHE A 111 -8.16 -3.38 -11.21
C PHE A 111 -8.45 -2.16 -10.35
N MET A 112 -8.92 -1.05 -10.94
CA MET A 112 -9.21 0.18 -10.20
C MET A 112 -10.65 0.20 -9.68
N GLY A 113 -10.90 1.05 -8.68
CA GLY A 113 -12.20 1.19 -8.06
C GLY A 113 -12.47 0.14 -6.98
N GLY A 114 -13.74 0.04 -6.57
CA GLY A 114 -14.19 -0.90 -5.54
C GLY A 114 -14.42 -2.29 -6.13
N GLN A 115 -13.74 -3.28 -5.58
CA GLN A 115 -13.83 -4.68 -5.98
C GLN A 115 -13.81 -5.60 -4.76
N TRP A 116 -14.40 -6.78 -4.89
CA TRP A 116 -14.24 -7.85 -3.91
C TRP A 116 -13.00 -8.67 -4.26
N GLN A 117 -12.12 -8.85 -3.28
CA GLN A 117 -10.96 -9.71 -3.42
C GLN A 117 -10.85 -10.61 -2.19
N ASN A 118 -10.93 -11.93 -2.37
CA ASN A 118 -10.94 -12.91 -1.28
C ASN A 118 -11.93 -12.53 -0.16
N ASP A 119 -13.19 -12.25 -0.53
CA ASP A 119 -14.26 -11.78 0.37
C ASP A 119 -13.96 -10.50 1.16
N THR A 120 -12.91 -9.77 0.76
CA THR A 120 -12.55 -8.48 1.36
C THR A 120 -12.89 -7.35 0.39
N PRO A 121 -13.74 -6.38 0.78
CA PRO A 121 -14.01 -5.21 -0.04
C PRO A 121 -12.73 -4.37 -0.14
N THR A 122 -12.25 -4.20 -1.38
CA THR A 122 -10.98 -3.55 -1.67
C THR A 122 -11.20 -2.38 -2.63
N LEU A 123 -10.78 -1.18 -2.25
CA LEU A 123 -10.81 0.01 -3.09
C LEU A 123 -9.39 0.37 -3.55
N ARG A 124 -9.16 0.36 -4.87
CA ARG A 124 -7.88 0.77 -5.47
C ARG A 124 -8.02 2.11 -6.17
N ILE A 125 -7.28 3.10 -5.68
CA ILE A 125 -7.23 4.45 -6.23
C ILE A 125 -5.80 4.76 -6.64
N PRO A 126 -5.53 5.08 -7.92
CA PRO A 126 -4.21 5.52 -8.33
C PRO A 126 -3.94 6.90 -7.72
N TYR A 127 -2.76 7.06 -7.12
CA TYR A 127 -2.36 8.32 -6.51
C TYR A 127 -1.09 8.85 -7.18
N TYR A 128 -1.03 10.16 -7.42
CA TYR A 128 -0.01 10.79 -8.26
C TYR A 128 1.36 10.93 -7.58
N ARG A 129 1.43 10.67 -6.27
CA ARG A 129 2.66 10.70 -5.47
C ARG A 129 2.66 9.58 -4.44
N PRO A 130 3.81 9.21 -3.86
CA PRO A 130 3.86 8.45 -2.62
C PRO A 130 3.19 9.22 -1.48
N LEU A 131 2.39 8.52 -0.68
CA LEU A 131 1.80 9.05 0.55
C LEU A 131 2.81 8.99 1.69
N ASP A 132 2.82 10.01 2.53
CA ASP A 132 3.65 10.02 3.73
C ASP A 132 3.02 9.09 4.80
N PRO A 133 3.83 8.48 5.70
CA PRO A 133 3.29 7.67 6.78
C PRO A 133 2.28 8.44 7.62
N LEU A 134 1.16 7.80 7.96
CA LEU A 134 0.15 8.41 8.82
C LEU A 134 0.72 8.59 10.23
N GLN A 135 0.58 9.80 10.77
CA GLN A 135 0.97 10.14 12.13
C GLN A 135 -0.20 10.82 12.86
N PRO A 136 -0.39 10.55 14.16
CA PRO A 136 -1.31 11.32 14.98
C PRO A 136 -0.97 12.81 14.98
N GLY A 137 -1.98 13.68 15.05
CA GLY A 137 -1.81 15.13 15.09
C GLY A 137 -1.90 15.78 13.71
N PHE A 138 -0.99 16.71 13.41
CA PHE A 138 -1.06 17.51 12.18
C PHE A 138 -0.25 16.89 11.05
N LEU A 139 -0.93 16.55 9.95
CA LEU A 139 -0.32 16.14 8.68
C LEU A 139 -0.48 17.27 7.66
N PRO A 140 0.54 17.65 6.89
CA PRO A 140 0.42 18.76 5.93
C PRO A 140 -0.33 18.37 4.65
N GLY A 141 -0.34 17.09 4.28
CA GLY A 141 -0.95 16.59 3.06
C GLY A 141 -2.44 16.31 3.21
N ARG A 142 -3.27 16.81 2.28
CA ARG A 142 -4.74 16.63 2.32
C ARG A 142 -5.17 15.16 2.29
N ALA A 143 -4.48 14.32 1.51
CA ALA A 143 -4.82 12.89 1.46
C ALA A 143 -4.44 12.17 2.75
N GLU A 144 -3.27 12.48 3.31
CA GLU A 144 -2.83 11.92 4.57
C GLU A 144 -3.74 12.35 5.73
N GLN A 145 -4.17 13.62 5.76
CA GLN A 145 -5.18 14.09 6.71
C GLN A 145 -6.51 13.34 6.57
N HIS A 146 -6.98 13.14 5.33
CA HIS A 146 -8.21 12.40 5.08
C HIS A 146 -8.11 10.95 5.58
N LEU A 147 -7.00 10.27 5.28
CA LEU A 147 -6.73 8.91 5.74
C LEU A 147 -6.55 8.82 7.25
N ALA A 148 -5.85 9.78 7.85
CA ALA A 148 -5.68 9.86 9.31
C ALA A 148 -7.03 9.96 10.02
N GLY A 149 -7.98 10.72 9.48
CA GLY A 149 -9.35 10.80 10.01
C GLY A 149 -10.18 9.52 9.86
N GLN A 150 -9.72 8.51 9.12
CA GLN A 150 -10.35 7.17 9.07
C GLN A 150 -9.74 6.20 10.08
N VAL A 151 -8.53 6.48 10.58
CA VAL A 151 -7.73 5.56 11.41
C VAL A 151 -7.65 6.02 12.86
N PHE A 152 -7.54 7.33 13.08
CA PHE A 152 -7.42 7.96 14.39
C PHE A 152 -8.72 8.67 14.77
N SER A 153 -9.00 8.69 16.07
CA SER A 153 -10.15 9.36 16.67
C SER A 153 -9.71 10.47 17.62
N GLY A 154 -10.53 11.51 17.73
CA GLY A 154 -10.38 12.61 18.68
C GLY A 154 -11.40 12.54 19.81
N LEU A 155 -11.38 13.48 20.76
CA LEU A 155 -12.46 13.58 21.75
C LEU A 155 -13.79 13.94 21.07
N THR A 156 -13.73 14.87 20.12
CA THR A 156 -14.83 15.31 19.27
C THR A 156 -14.40 15.28 17.81
N ARG A 157 -15.37 15.32 16.90
CA ARG A 157 -15.13 15.44 15.45
C ARG A 157 -16.13 16.39 14.81
N PHE A 158 -15.83 16.88 13.62
CA PHE A 158 -16.80 17.58 12.78
C PHE A 158 -17.42 16.59 11.79
N ASP A 159 -18.74 16.62 11.67
CA ASP A 159 -19.46 15.92 10.61
C ASP A 159 -19.59 16.83 9.38
N ARG A 160 -19.74 16.25 8.19
CA ARG A 160 -19.89 17.01 6.93
C ARG A 160 -21.13 17.89 6.92
N ASP A 161 -22.18 17.46 7.61
CA ASP A 161 -23.48 18.11 7.59
C ASP A 161 -23.70 19.07 8.78
N SER A 162 -22.76 19.12 9.74
CA SER A 162 -22.88 19.92 10.96
C SER A 162 -21.79 20.98 11.06
N GLN A 163 -22.19 22.21 11.37
CA GLN A 163 -21.26 23.29 11.73
C GLN A 163 -20.76 23.16 13.18
N TYR A 164 -21.39 22.30 13.99
CA TYR A 164 -21.02 22.05 15.37
C TYR A 164 -20.26 20.73 15.51
N PRO A 165 -19.27 20.66 16.43
CA PRO A 165 -18.61 19.40 16.73
C PRO A 165 -19.62 18.40 17.31
N CYS A 166 -19.46 17.13 16.95
CA CYS A 166 -20.16 16.00 17.55
C CYS A 166 -19.18 15.12 18.32
N GLY A 167 -19.72 14.25 19.18
CA GLY A 167 -18.91 13.34 19.99
C GLY A 167 -18.20 12.29 19.15
N ASP A 168 -16.96 11.97 19.52
CA ASP A 168 -16.17 10.87 18.96
C ASP A 168 -15.76 9.92 20.09
N LEU A 169 -14.51 9.96 20.59
CA LEU A 169 -14.12 9.22 21.80
C LEU A 169 -14.93 9.68 23.03
N ALA A 170 -15.22 10.98 23.12
CA ALA A 170 -16.14 11.52 24.12
C ALA A 170 -17.58 11.46 23.59
N HIS A 171 -18.51 11.00 24.41
CA HIS A 171 -19.94 10.99 24.05
C HIS A 171 -20.68 12.26 24.49
N HIS A 172 -20.11 13.01 25.43
CA HIS A 172 -20.68 14.24 25.97
C HIS A 172 -19.56 15.13 26.53
N TRP A 173 -19.82 16.43 26.64
CA TRP A 173 -18.97 17.36 27.36
C TRP A 173 -19.79 18.45 28.04
N GLU A 174 -19.29 18.91 29.18
CA GLU A 174 -19.85 20.02 29.93
C GLU A 174 -18.85 21.18 29.95
N VAL A 175 -19.38 22.39 29.90
CA VAL A 175 -18.59 23.62 30.01
C VAL A 175 -19.03 24.34 31.27
N SER A 176 -18.06 24.74 32.09
CA SER A 176 -18.33 25.53 33.29
C SER A 176 -19.02 26.86 32.95
N ALA A 177 -19.70 27.45 33.94
CA ALA A 177 -20.43 28.71 33.74
C ALA A 177 -19.56 29.88 33.27
N ASP A 178 -18.26 29.88 33.60
CA ASP A 178 -17.28 30.87 33.15
C ASP A 178 -16.66 30.56 31.78
N GLY A 179 -16.98 29.41 31.17
CA GLY A 179 -16.48 29.00 29.86
C GLY A 179 -15.04 28.46 29.86
N LEU A 180 -14.40 28.39 31.03
CA LEU A 180 -12.96 28.14 31.14
C LEU A 180 -12.62 26.66 31.33
N ARG A 181 -13.49 25.90 32.00
CA ARG A 181 -13.30 24.47 32.25
C ARG A 181 -14.21 23.65 31.34
N TRP A 182 -13.62 22.63 30.72
CA TRP A 182 -14.32 21.71 29.84
C TRP A 182 -14.10 20.27 30.31
N ASP A 183 -15.20 19.58 30.63
CA ASP A 183 -15.19 18.20 31.10
C ASP A 183 -15.68 17.28 29.97
N PHE A 184 -14.82 16.42 29.43
CA PHE A 184 -15.13 15.49 28.35
C PHE A 184 -15.36 14.07 28.89
N TYR A 185 -16.56 13.54 28.71
CA TYR A 185 -16.96 12.22 29.18
C TYR A 185 -16.69 11.14 28.13
N ILE A 186 -15.79 10.21 28.45
CA ILE A 186 -15.24 9.19 27.56
C ILE A 186 -16.14 7.96 27.52
N ARG A 187 -16.36 7.42 26.31
CA ARG A 187 -17.13 6.19 26.11
C ARG A 187 -16.48 5.00 26.81
N SER A 188 -17.27 4.22 27.53
CA SER A 188 -16.79 3.01 28.25
C SER A 188 -16.50 1.82 27.33
N THR A 189 -17.02 1.81 26.10
CA THR A 189 -16.97 0.68 25.17
C THR A 189 -15.81 0.77 24.16
N LEU A 190 -14.85 1.65 24.40
CA LEU A 190 -13.76 1.91 23.46
C LEU A 190 -12.71 0.80 23.51
N HIS A 191 -12.26 0.39 22.33
CA HIS A 191 -11.20 -0.60 22.16
C HIS A 191 -10.19 -0.08 21.13
N TRP A 192 -8.91 -0.35 21.37
CA TRP A 192 -7.85 -0.16 20.40
C TRP A 192 -8.01 -1.16 19.23
N HIS A 193 -7.36 -0.90 18.10
CA HIS A 193 -7.41 -1.80 16.92
C HIS A 193 -6.87 -3.21 17.20
N ASN A 194 -6.10 -3.41 18.27
CA ASN A 194 -5.61 -4.71 18.71
C ASN A 194 -6.60 -5.45 19.65
N GLY A 195 -7.74 -4.84 20.00
CA GLY A 195 -8.77 -5.42 20.86
C GLY A 195 -8.66 -5.06 22.33
N ASP A 196 -7.60 -4.36 22.77
CA ASP A 196 -7.46 -3.95 24.17
C ASP A 196 -8.45 -2.83 24.52
N THR A 197 -9.00 -2.84 25.73
CA THR A 197 -9.87 -1.77 26.23
C THR A 197 -9.09 -0.46 26.37
N VAL A 198 -9.72 0.66 26.00
CA VAL A 198 -9.14 2.00 26.18
C VAL A 198 -9.39 2.52 27.59
N ASP A 199 -8.34 2.95 28.27
CA ASP A 199 -8.42 3.66 29.55
C ASP A 199 -8.25 5.18 29.32
N THR A 200 -9.03 5.98 30.04
CA THR A 200 -8.93 7.44 30.05
C THR A 200 -7.52 7.93 30.41
N ALA A 201 -6.81 7.25 31.30
CA ALA A 201 -5.41 7.58 31.62
C ALA A 201 -4.48 7.44 30.40
N GLN A 202 -4.72 6.45 29.53
CA GLN A 202 -3.97 6.29 28.28
C GLN A 202 -4.27 7.45 27.32
N LEU A 203 -5.54 7.87 27.23
CA LEU A 203 -5.92 9.02 26.40
C LEU A 203 -5.26 10.32 26.89
N HIS A 204 -5.18 10.51 28.21
CA HIS A 204 -4.48 11.62 28.84
C HIS A 204 -3.00 11.67 28.46
N GLU A 205 -2.26 10.57 28.64
CA GLU A 205 -0.83 10.49 28.26
C GLU A 205 -0.63 10.78 26.76
N ARG A 206 -1.52 10.24 25.91
CA ARG A 206 -1.45 10.48 24.45
C ARG A 206 -1.69 11.93 24.10
N LEU A 207 -2.64 12.60 24.73
CA LEU A 207 -2.90 14.02 24.54
C LEU A 207 -1.72 14.86 25.00
N GLU A 208 -1.16 14.61 26.18
CA GLU A 208 0.02 15.33 26.66
C GLU A 208 1.19 15.22 25.68
N ARG A 209 1.45 14.02 25.15
CA ARG A 209 2.49 13.79 24.12
C ARG A 209 2.19 14.50 22.80
N LEU A 210 0.93 14.60 22.40
CA LEU A 210 0.55 15.35 21.22
C LEU A 210 0.77 16.85 21.41
N LEU A 211 0.48 17.38 22.60
CA LEU A 211 0.68 18.79 22.91
C LEU A 211 2.15 19.21 22.98
N THR A 212 3.10 18.26 23.02
CA THR A 212 4.53 18.61 22.85
C THR A 212 4.90 18.92 21.39
N LEU A 213 4.03 18.60 20.42
CA LEU A 213 4.27 18.91 19.01
C LEU A 213 4.09 20.42 18.76
N PRO A 214 5.04 21.11 18.08
CA PRO A 214 4.98 22.57 17.93
C PRO A 214 3.72 23.14 17.28
N ALA A 215 3.06 22.37 16.40
CA ALA A 215 1.81 22.80 15.77
C ALA A 215 0.63 22.69 16.75
N LEU A 216 0.55 21.60 17.51
CA LEU A 216 -0.54 21.38 18.45
C LEU A 216 -0.38 22.23 19.71
N SER A 217 0.84 22.43 20.22
CA SER A 217 1.09 23.33 21.35
C SER A 217 0.58 24.75 21.08
N LYS A 218 0.73 25.24 19.84
CA LYS A 218 0.20 26.55 19.42
C LYS A 218 -1.32 26.57 19.33
N LEU A 219 -1.94 25.52 18.80
CA LEU A 219 -3.40 25.44 18.67
C LEU A 219 -4.11 25.33 20.04
N PHE A 220 -3.45 24.71 21.01
CA PHE A 220 -3.96 24.47 22.36
C PHE A 220 -3.35 25.42 23.40
N ILE A 221 -2.80 26.57 22.99
CA ILE A 221 -2.09 27.48 23.91
C ILE A 221 -2.95 28.03 25.05
N SER A 222 -4.29 28.04 24.88
CA SER A 222 -5.25 28.44 25.91
C SER A 222 -5.49 27.35 26.98
N VAL A 223 -5.08 26.12 26.73
CA VAL A 223 -5.20 24.98 27.66
C VAL A 223 -3.89 24.86 28.44
N ALA A 224 -3.91 25.14 29.75
CA ALA A 224 -2.71 24.87 30.56
C ALA A 224 -2.62 23.42 31.00
N ARG A 225 -3.76 22.82 31.31
CA ARG A 225 -3.77 21.51 31.97
C ARG A 225 -4.91 20.65 31.47
N ILE A 226 -4.59 19.38 31.31
CA ILE A 226 -5.54 18.30 31.10
C ILE A 226 -5.36 17.35 32.29
N GLU A 227 -6.46 16.95 32.92
CA GLU A 227 -6.46 16.05 34.07
C GLU A 227 -7.49 14.94 33.90
N VAL A 228 -7.21 13.77 34.47
CA VAL A 228 -8.20 12.71 34.65
C VAL A 228 -8.89 12.92 36.01
N THR A 229 -10.02 13.60 36.02
CA THR A 229 -10.76 13.91 37.26
C THR A 229 -11.69 12.77 37.68
N HIS A 230 -12.05 11.89 36.76
CA HIS A 230 -12.84 10.68 36.97
C HIS A 230 -12.37 9.59 35.99
N PRO A 231 -12.54 8.28 36.28
CA PRO A 231 -12.13 7.19 35.37
C PRO A 231 -12.62 7.30 33.91
N GLN A 232 -13.63 8.11 33.62
CA GLN A 232 -14.19 8.34 32.28
C GLN A 232 -14.30 9.83 31.96
N CYS A 233 -13.50 10.69 32.58
CA CYS A 233 -13.55 12.14 32.34
C CYS A 233 -12.16 12.73 32.16
N LEU A 234 -11.99 13.49 31.09
CA LEU A 234 -10.85 14.39 30.89
C LEU A 234 -11.30 15.84 31.09
N THR A 235 -10.68 16.52 32.04
CA THR A 235 -10.94 17.93 32.35
C THR A 235 -9.85 18.80 31.76
N PHE A 236 -10.24 19.77 30.94
CA PHE A 236 -9.37 20.80 30.38
C PHE A 236 -9.60 22.10 31.15
N SER A 237 -8.50 22.73 31.59
CA SER A 237 -8.52 23.96 32.38
C SER A 237 -7.64 25.04 31.72
N PRO A 238 -7.97 26.33 31.88
CA PRO A 238 -7.26 27.41 31.20
C PRO A 238 -5.88 27.62 31.81
N SER A 239 -5.00 28.25 31.04
CA SER A 239 -3.77 28.82 31.59
C SER A 239 -4.07 29.89 32.64
N PRO A 240 -3.44 29.86 33.83
CA PRO A 240 -3.54 30.98 34.76
C PRO A 240 -2.98 32.21 34.05
N THR A 241 -3.81 33.25 33.96
CA THR A 241 -3.44 34.58 33.45
C THR A 241 -2.42 35.24 34.33
#